data_AF-A0A1G9ZM91-F1
#
_entry.id   AF-A0A1G9ZM91-F1
#
_cell.length_a   1.000
_cell.length_b   1.000
_cell.length_c   1.000
_cell.angle_alpha   90.00
_cell.angle_beta   90.00
_cell.angle_gamma   90.00
#
_symmetry.space_group_name_H-M   'P 1'
#
loop_
_entity.id
_entity.type
_entity.pdbx_description
1 polymer ?
#
loop_
_entity_poly.entity_id
_entity_poly.type
_entity_poly.pdbx_seq_one_letter_code
_entity_poly.pdbx_strand_id
1 'polypeptide(L)'
;MAAEPQIPQVPQVPWSGLGLPPLAGRLLEYLVGHPETAPAEAAAALGTSTAAAGRALRLLEAELLAVRVSGRAARWSASPPRPALGTLLARRREELATLERHAEQLHEVHISVSNHRFASDQFEILDTEEQVTARYAHLLRAARHEVLHLVMPPYVAAVDGVPDRLAVQAAAIRAGVRFRSVYDSDTLTDEVSLGTARRGVEIGGQVRLSSGLPMKLVLFDGTTAIMPLRRDDAAAGSLLVHSPTLLHVLAALFESLWEHGVPWGQEARPQPPAPAADAPNPRAREVLRLLSLGMKQETIARTLGVSRRTVQKDVSDIGTALGARNRFQIALLAQERGWLTPGR
;
A
#
# COMPACT_ATOMS: atom_id res chain seq x y z
N MET A 1 -28.93 5.79 80.66
CA MET A 1 -27.82 5.34 79.81
C MET A 1 -28.11 5.77 78.39
N ALA A 2 -27.48 6.86 77.94
CA ALA A 2 -27.62 7.31 76.56
C ALA A 2 -26.83 6.36 75.65
N ALA A 3 -27.47 5.86 74.60
CA ALA A 3 -26.85 4.95 73.64
C ALA A 3 -25.77 5.69 72.84
N GLU A 4 -24.53 5.20 72.89
CA GLU A 4 -23.46 5.63 71.99
C GLU A 4 -23.86 5.34 70.53
N PRO A 5 -23.77 6.31 69.62
CA PRO A 5 -24.10 6.08 68.23
C PRO A 5 -23.05 5.15 67.60
N GLN A 6 -23.49 3.95 67.25
CA GLN A 6 -22.68 2.94 66.59
C GLN A 6 -22.37 3.40 65.16
N ILE A 7 -21.12 3.76 64.90
CA ILE A 7 -20.65 4.16 63.57
C ILE A 7 -20.63 2.91 62.67
N PRO A 8 -21.36 2.87 61.54
CA PRO A 8 -21.34 1.73 60.63
C PRO A 8 -19.94 1.54 60.04
N GLN A 9 -19.48 0.29 59.94
CA GLN A 9 -18.19 -0.05 59.34
C GLN A 9 -18.18 0.37 57.86
N VAL A 10 -17.53 1.49 57.57
CA VAL A 10 -17.34 2.00 56.20
C VAL A 10 -16.30 1.11 55.50
N PRO A 11 -16.59 0.56 54.32
CA PRO A 11 -15.60 -0.21 53.55
C PRO A 11 -14.36 0.65 53.28
N GLN A 12 -13.16 0.05 53.31
CA GLN A 12 -11.91 0.78 53.08
C GLN A 12 -11.96 1.51 51.73
N VAL A 13 -12.18 2.83 51.79
CA VAL A 13 -12.23 3.67 50.60
C VAL A 13 -10.80 3.87 50.10
N PRO A 14 -10.50 3.59 48.83
CA PRO A 14 -9.19 3.85 48.26
C PRO A 14 -9.05 5.35 47.99
N TRP A 15 -8.81 6.12 49.05
CA TRP A 15 -8.59 7.57 49.01
C TRP A 15 -7.50 8.00 48.02
N SER A 16 -6.57 7.10 47.70
CA SER A 16 -5.55 7.27 46.66
C SER A 16 -6.13 7.56 45.28
N GLY A 17 -7.32 7.02 44.95
CA GLY A 17 -8.01 7.31 43.68
C GLY A 17 -8.48 8.77 43.56
N LEU A 18 -8.57 9.50 44.67
CA LEU A 18 -8.88 10.94 44.71
C LEU A 18 -7.62 11.80 44.83
N GLY A 19 -6.43 11.20 44.80
CA GLY A 19 -5.16 11.88 45.05
C GLY A 19 -4.91 12.15 46.55
N LEU A 20 -5.65 11.52 47.46
CA LEU A 20 -5.45 11.66 48.89
C LEU A 20 -4.58 10.53 49.44
N PRO A 21 -3.47 10.84 50.14
CA PRO A 21 -2.68 9.84 50.85
C PRO A 21 -3.53 9.09 51.88
N PRO A 22 -3.23 7.81 52.19
CA PRO A 22 -4.01 7.01 53.13
C PRO A 22 -4.23 7.67 54.50
N LEU A 23 -3.23 8.39 55.01
CA LEU A 23 -3.35 9.11 56.27
C LEU A 23 -4.35 10.26 56.20
N ALA A 24 -4.43 10.99 55.09
CA ALA A 24 -5.37 12.11 54.92
C ALA A 24 -6.81 11.61 54.87
N GLY A 25 -7.07 10.48 54.20
CA GLY A 25 -8.38 9.85 54.17
C GLY A 25 -8.88 9.42 55.56
N ARG A 26 -8.05 8.69 56.31
CA ARG A 26 -8.38 8.30 57.70
C ARG A 26 -8.59 9.51 58.62
N LEU A 27 -7.83 10.57 58.39
CA LEU A 27 -7.93 11.78 59.19
C LEU A 27 -9.18 12.61 58.83
N LEU A 28 -9.63 12.59 57.58
CA LEU A 28 -10.94 13.12 57.19
C LEU A 28 -12.08 12.36 57.88
N GLU A 29 -12.04 11.02 57.85
CA GLU A 29 -13.01 10.17 58.55
C GLU A 29 -13.06 10.47 60.06
N TYR A 30 -11.90 10.64 60.68
CA TYR A 30 -11.79 11.01 62.09
C TYR A 30 -12.42 12.39 62.39
N LEU A 31 -12.14 13.39 61.56
CA LEU A 31 -12.65 14.76 61.73
C LEU A 31 -14.18 14.88 61.59
N VAL A 32 -14.82 13.97 60.84
CA VAL A 32 -16.30 13.94 60.73
C VAL A 32 -16.95 13.60 62.07
N GLY A 33 -16.31 12.76 62.89
CA GLY A 33 -16.78 12.42 64.23
C GLY A 33 -16.23 13.33 65.35
N HIS A 34 -15.14 14.06 65.08
CA HIS A 34 -14.40 14.84 66.08
C HIS A 34 -14.09 16.25 65.54
N PRO A 35 -15.06 17.18 65.57
CA PRO A 35 -14.82 18.55 65.11
C PRO A 35 -13.79 19.27 65.98
N GLU A 36 -13.19 20.32 65.43
CA GLU A 36 -12.19 21.16 66.11
C GLU A 36 -10.97 20.42 66.67
N THR A 37 -10.51 19.37 65.99
CA THR A 37 -9.37 18.57 66.44
C THR A 37 -8.03 19.29 66.22
N ALA A 38 -7.14 19.25 67.21
CA ALA A 38 -5.76 19.73 67.10
C ALA A 38 -4.83 18.65 66.48
N PRO A 39 -3.71 19.04 65.82
CA PRO A 39 -2.79 18.08 65.21
C PRO A 39 -2.25 17.00 66.16
N ALA A 40 -2.02 17.33 67.43
CA ALA A 40 -1.54 16.38 68.43
C ALA A 40 -2.62 15.36 68.83
N GLU A 41 -3.89 15.80 68.92
CA GLU A 41 -5.05 14.95 69.22
C GLU A 41 -5.27 13.95 68.06
N ALA A 42 -5.26 14.44 66.81
CA ALA A 42 -5.36 13.58 65.63
C ALA A 42 -4.20 12.58 65.52
N ALA A 43 -2.98 13.00 65.88
CA ALA A 43 -1.81 12.15 65.85
C ALA A 43 -1.90 11.00 66.86
N ALA A 44 -2.33 11.30 68.08
CA ALA A 44 -2.55 10.30 69.12
C ALA A 44 -3.65 9.30 68.72
N ALA A 45 -4.77 9.80 68.19
CA ALA A 45 -5.90 8.96 67.78
C ALA A 45 -5.57 8.00 66.63
N LEU A 46 -4.75 8.44 65.66
CA LEU A 46 -4.42 7.66 64.46
C LEU A 46 -3.07 6.95 64.52
N GLY A 47 -2.38 6.97 65.68
CA GLY A 47 -1.08 6.32 65.86
C GLY A 47 0.01 6.87 64.93
N THR A 48 0.05 8.19 64.72
CA THR A 48 1.02 8.86 63.85
C THR A 48 1.76 10.00 64.58
N SER A 49 2.70 10.66 63.89
CA SER A 49 3.38 11.84 64.47
C SER A 49 2.55 13.12 64.28
N THR A 50 2.66 14.04 65.23
CA THR A 50 2.03 15.38 65.15
C THR A 50 2.40 16.12 63.87
N ALA A 51 3.64 15.96 63.39
CA ALA A 51 4.09 16.54 62.13
C ALA A 51 3.38 15.93 60.91
N ALA A 52 3.17 14.61 60.89
CA ALA A 52 2.47 13.93 59.80
C ALA A 52 0.97 14.27 59.80
N ALA A 53 0.32 14.25 60.95
CA ALA A 53 -1.07 14.70 61.11
C ALA A 53 -1.25 16.15 60.66
N GLY A 54 -0.34 17.05 61.08
CA GLY A 54 -0.35 18.45 60.65
C GLY A 54 -0.19 18.65 59.14
N ARG A 55 0.61 17.83 58.45
CA ARG A 55 0.71 17.86 56.97
C ARG A 55 -0.57 17.37 56.31
N ALA A 56 -1.14 16.26 56.80
CA ALA A 56 -2.39 15.71 56.28
C ALA A 56 -3.56 16.70 56.45
N LEU A 57 -3.63 17.39 57.59
CA LEU A 57 -4.62 18.43 57.85
C LEU A 57 -4.54 19.60 56.86
N ARG A 58 -3.34 20.09 56.59
CA ARG A 58 -3.13 21.16 55.59
C ARG A 58 -3.48 20.70 54.17
N LEU A 59 -3.26 19.42 53.86
CA LEU A 59 -3.69 18.85 52.58
C LEU A 59 -5.22 18.83 52.48
N LEU A 60 -5.91 18.34 53.51
CA LEU A 60 -7.38 18.36 53.54
C LEU A 60 -7.94 19.77 53.45
N GLU A 61 -7.28 20.75 54.06
CA GLU A 61 -7.62 22.17 53.95
C GLU A 61 -7.44 22.70 52.51
N ALA A 62 -6.32 22.38 51.85
CA ALA A 62 -6.09 22.75 50.45
C ALA A 62 -7.10 22.10 49.48
N GLU A 63 -7.59 20.91 49.80
CA GLU A 63 -8.62 20.19 49.05
C GLU A 63 -10.05 20.59 49.45
N LEU A 64 -10.22 21.58 50.35
CA LEU A 64 -11.50 22.07 50.87
C LEU A 64 -12.32 21.03 51.66
N LEU A 65 -11.67 19.93 52.08
CA LEU A 65 -12.26 18.85 52.88
C LEU A 65 -12.23 19.13 54.38
N ALA A 66 -11.39 20.06 54.82
CA ALA A 66 -11.35 20.55 56.18
C ALA A 66 -11.17 22.08 56.21
N VAL A 67 -11.59 22.71 57.30
CA VAL A 67 -11.40 24.13 57.55
C VAL A 67 -10.63 24.30 58.84
N ARG A 68 -9.65 25.21 58.82
CA ARG A 68 -8.94 25.62 60.02
C ARG A 68 -9.81 26.60 60.82
N VAL A 69 -10.09 26.25 62.07
CA VAL A 69 -10.87 27.07 63.00
C VAL A 69 -9.92 27.95 63.81
N SER A 70 -10.23 29.25 63.89
CA SER A 70 -9.41 30.25 64.56
C SER A 70 -9.55 30.20 66.08
N GLY A 71 -8.42 30.12 66.79
CA GLY A 71 -8.32 30.14 68.26
C GLY A 71 -6.87 30.30 68.72
N ARG A 72 -6.60 30.20 70.03
CA ARG A 72 -5.22 30.29 70.59
C ARG A 72 -4.28 29.18 70.08
N ALA A 73 -4.83 28.07 69.61
CA ALA A 73 -4.10 26.97 68.97
C ALA A 73 -4.83 26.54 67.69
N ALA A 74 -4.07 26.10 66.68
CA ALA A 74 -4.62 25.69 65.38
C ALA A 74 -5.44 24.40 65.52
N ARG A 75 -6.73 24.47 65.16
CA ARG A 75 -7.67 23.34 65.16
C ARG A 75 -8.33 23.24 63.79
N TRP A 76 -8.78 22.04 63.42
CA TRP A 76 -9.45 21.79 62.15
C TRP A 76 -10.79 21.09 62.36
N SER A 77 -11.75 21.39 61.49
CA SER A 77 -13.03 20.69 61.41
C SER A 77 -13.23 20.17 59.99
N ALA A 78 -13.87 19.02 59.83
CA ALA A 78 -14.28 18.54 58.51
C ALA A 78 -15.31 19.50 57.88
N SER A 79 -15.16 19.76 56.59
CA SER A 79 -16.22 20.34 55.76
C SER A 79 -17.36 19.32 55.60
N PRO A 80 -18.60 19.74 55.28
CA PRO A 80 -19.69 18.81 54.98
C PRO A 80 -19.26 17.80 53.90
N PRO A 81 -19.21 16.48 54.19
CA PRO A 81 -18.50 15.52 53.33
C PRO A 81 -19.10 15.40 51.93
N ARG A 82 -20.43 15.39 51.82
CA ARG A 82 -21.13 15.19 50.55
C ARG A 82 -20.81 16.27 49.50
N PRO A 83 -20.97 17.57 49.78
CA PRO A 83 -20.61 18.60 48.81
C PRO A 83 -19.09 18.70 48.59
N ALA A 84 -18.27 18.58 49.65
CA ALA A 84 -16.81 18.72 49.53
C ALA A 84 -16.18 17.59 48.69
N LEU A 85 -16.57 16.34 48.93
CA LEU A 85 -16.14 15.19 48.11
C LEU A 85 -16.71 15.26 46.69
N GLY A 86 -17.93 15.77 46.52
CA GLY A 86 -18.53 16.01 45.21
C GLY A 86 -17.70 16.97 44.35
N THR A 87 -17.26 18.09 44.93
CA THR A 87 -16.37 19.05 44.25
C THR A 87 -15.02 18.44 43.90
N LEU A 88 -14.41 17.69 44.82
CA LEU A 88 -13.14 17.01 44.55
C LEU A 88 -13.27 15.98 43.43
N LEU A 89 -14.32 15.14 43.47
CA LEU A 89 -14.62 14.16 42.43
C LEU A 89 -14.83 14.81 41.05
N ALA A 90 -15.57 15.92 41.00
CA ALA A 90 -15.78 16.67 39.76
C ALA A 90 -14.45 17.18 39.19
N ARG A 91 -13.58 17.75 40.04
CA ARG A 91 -12.25 18.20 39.64
C ARG A 91 -11.37 17.06 39.11
N ARG A 92 -11.36 15.90 39.78
CA ARG A 92 -10.60 14.72 39.32
C ARG A 92 -11.10 14.17 37.99
N ARG A 93 -12.40 14.20 37.74
CA ARG A 93 -12.97 13.80 36.43
C ARG A 93 -12.52 14.72 35.30
N GLU A 94 -12.47 16.03 35.55
CA GLU A 94 -12.00 17.00 34.56
C GLU A 94 -10.51 16.83 34.23
N GLU A 95 -9.69 16.57 35.26
CA GLU A 95 -8.26 16.26 35.09
C GLU A 95 -8.06 14.99 34.24
N LEU A 96 -8.82 13.92 34.52
CA LEU A 96 -8.76 12.68 33.75
C LEU A 96 -9.22 12.88 32.30
N ALA A 97 -10.33 13.59 32.07
CA ALA A 97 -10.82 13.89 30.73
C ALA A 97 -9.81 14.73 29.91
N THR A 98 -9.03 15.58 30.59
CA THR A 98 -7.94 16.33 29.95
C THR A 98 -6.78 15.42 29.56
N LEU A 99 -6.39 14.49 30.43
CA LEU A 99 -5.35 13.51 30.13
C LEU A 99 -5.76 12.55 29.00
N GLU A 100 -7.02 12.10 28.98
CA GLU A 100 -7.56 11.26 27.91
C GLU A 100 -7.48 11.97 26.54
N ARG A 101 -7.91 13.24 26.48
CA ARG A 101 -7.77 14.05 25.25
C ARG A 101 -6.31 14.22 24.82
N HIS A 102 -5.40 14.39 25.77
CA HIS A 102 -3.98 14.53 25.45
C HIS A 102 -3.37 13.22 24.95
N ALA A 103 -3.76 12.08 25.53
CA ALA A 103 -3.34 10.76 25.06
C ALA A 103 -3.79 10.51 23.62
N GLU A 104 -5.02 10.90 23.27
CA GLU A 104 -5.52 10.80 21.90
C GLU A 104 -4.70 11.67 20.93
N GLN A 105 -4.38 12.91 21.30
CA GLN A 105 -3.51 13.78 20.50
C GLN A 105 -2.13 13.18 20.28
N LEU A 106 -1.53 12.59 21.32
CA LEU A 106 -0.23 11.92 21.21
C LEU A 106 -0.32 10.67 20.33
N HIS A 107 -1.43 9.94 20.38
CA HIS A 107 -1.66 8.78 19.53
C HIS A 107 -1.73 9.15 18.05
N GLU A 108 -2.47 10.21 17.71
CA GLU A 108 -2.55 10.75 16.34
C GLU A 108 -1.19 11.21 15.82
N VAL A 109 -0.39 11.88 16.66
CA VAL A 109 0.99 12.26 16.32
C VAL A 109 1.87 11.03 16.13
N HIS A 110 1.73 10.01 16.96
CA HIS A 110 2.51 8.77 16.86
C HIS A 110 2.20 8.00 15.56
N ILE A 111 0.92 7.85 15.22
CA ILE A 111 0.49 7.19 13.98
C ILE A 111 0.98 7.98 12.76
N SER A 112 0.80 9.31 12.75
CA SER A 112 1.20 10.13 11.60
C SER A 112 2.71 10.09 11.34
N VAL A 113 3.55 10.16 12.38
CA VAL A 113 5.02 10.06 12.25
C VAL A 113 5.46 8.66 11.83
N SER A 114 4.85 7.61 12.40
CA SER A 114 5.17 6.23 12.05
C SER A 114 4.77 5.91 10.62
N ASN A 115 3.55 6.24 10.21
CA ASN A 115 3.07 6.02 8.84
C ASN A 115 3.86 6.82 7.81
N HIS A 116 4.24 8.08 8.09
CA HIS A 116 5.08 8.85 7.16
C HIS A 116 6.46 8.23 6.97
N ARG A 117 7.11 7.73 8.04
CA ARG A 117 8.43 7.07 7.93
C ARG A 117 8.36 5.70 7.24
N PHE A 118 7.36 4.88 7.58
CA PHE A 118 7.19 3.57 6.96
C PHE A 118 6.76 3.68 5.49
N ALA A 119 5.93 4.65 5.14
CA ALA A 119 5.53 4.90 3.76
C ALA A 119 6.65 5.57 2.96
N SER A 120 7.35 6.59 3.47
CA SER A 120 8.39 7.30 2.71
C SER A 120 9.56 6.40 2.30
N ASP A 121 9.92 5.43 3.14
CA ASP A 121 11.05 4.53 2.86
C ASP A 121 10.66 3.36 1.95
N GLN A 122 9.36 3.01 1.87
CA GLN A 122 8.88 1.87 1.07
C GLN A 122 8.14 2.28 -0.20
N PHE A 123 7.65 3.52 -0.27
CA PHE A 123 6.80 4.04 -1.33
C PHE A 123 7.07 5.53 -1.59
N GLU A 124 7.27 5.90 -2.85
CA GLU A 124 7.35 7.30 -3.30
C GLU A 124 6.27 7.53 -4.36
N ILE A 125 5.51 8.61 -4.25
CA ILE A 125 4.53 9.00 -5.25
C ILE A 125 5.21 9.95 -6.25
N LEU A 126 5.05 9.66 -7.53
CA LEU A 126 5.49 10.47 -8.66
C LEU A 126 4.25 11.09 -9.30
N ASP A 127 4.04 12.37 -9.05
CA ASP A 127 2.80 13.09 -9.40
C ASP A 127 2.72 13.44 -10.89
N THR A 128 3.87 13.54 -11.58
CA THR A 128 3.91 14.01 -12.98
C THR A 128 4.63 13.03 -13.91
N GLU A 129 4.29 13.09 -15.20
CA GLU A 129 4.91 12.23 -16.22
C GLU A 129 6.43 12.50 -16.36
N GLU A 130 6.86 13.74 -16.14
CA GLU A 130 8.28 14.12 -16.15
C GLU A 130 9.03 13.45 -15.00
N GLN A 131 8.45 13.42 -13.79
CA GLN A 131 9.04 12.73 -12.64
C GLN A 131 9.16 11.23 -12.91
N VAL A 132 8.10 10.60 -13.43
CA VAL A 132 8.11 9.17 -13.81
C VAL A 132 9.19 8.90 -14.85
N THR A 133 9.32 9.76 -15.84
CA THR A 133 10.29 9.60 -16.92
C THR A 133 11.73 9.78 -16.44
N ALA A 134 11.99 10.79 -15.62
CA ALA A 134 13.29 11.03 -15.02
C ALA A 134 13.71 9.87 -14.09
N ARG A 135 12.80 9.39 -13.23
CA ARG A 135 13.03 8.26 -12.33
C ARG A 135 13.29 6.97 -13.10
N TYR A 136 12.47 6.67 -14.11
CA TYR A 136 12.67 5.51 -14.99
C TYR A 136 14.08 5.54 -15.62
N ALA A 137 14.49 6.66 -16.21
CA ALA A 137 15.80 6.78 -16.86
C ALA A 137 16.97 6.69 -15.86
N HIS A 138 16.79 7.15 -14.62
CA HIS A 138 17.78 7.00 -13.56
C HIS A 138 17.93 5.52 -13.16
N LEU A 139 16.84 4.84 -12.84
CA LEU A 139 16.84 3.44 -12.43
C LEU A 139 17.35 2.51 -13.54
N LEU A 140 16.99 2.80 -14.79
CA LEU A 140 17.47 2.06 -15.94
C LEU A 140 19.00 2.11 -16.10
N ARG A 141 19.62 3.26 -15.78
CA ARG A 141 21.08 3.42 -15.78
C ARG A 141 21.75 2.78 -14.56
N ALA A 142 21.03 2.67 -13.44
CA ALA A 142 21.53 2.06 -12.22
C ALA A 142 21.40 0.52 -12.23
N ALA A 143 20.52 -0.03 -13.08
CA ALA A 143 20.27 -1.46 -13.18
C ALA A 143 21.52 -2.24 -13.58
N ARG A 144 21.75 -3.39 -12.94
CA ARG A 144 22.96 -4.21 -13.11
C ARG A 144 22.69 -5.63 -13.57
N HIS A 145 21.49 -6.16 -13.32
CA HIS A 145 21.18 -7.57 -13.53
C HIS A 145 19.99 -7.76 -14.46
N GLU A 146 18.87 -7.13 -14.15
CA GLU A 146 17.64 -7.32 -14.92
C GLU A 146 16.62 -6.19 -14.80
N VAL A 147 15.86 -6.04 -15.88
CA VAL A 147 14.69 -5.16 -15.93
C VAL A 147 13.51 -5.96 -16.48
N LEU A 148 12.40 -5.94 -15.75
CA LEU A 148 11.18 -6.68 -16.06
C LEU A 148 10.06 -5.70 -16.42
N HIS A 149 9.40 -5.90 -17.55
CA HIS A 149 8.33 -5.02 -18.01
C HIS A 149 7.00 -5.76 -18.21
N LEU A 150 5.91 -5.26 -17.62
CA LEU A 150 4.55 -5.48 -18.11
C LEU A 150 4.13 -4.25 -18.90
N VAL A 151 4.03 -4.40 -20.22
CA VAL A 151 3.83 -3.30 -21.14
C VAL A 151 2.38 -3.29 -21.63
N MET A 152 1.69 -2.20 -21.34
CA MET A 152 0.32 -1.93 -21.81
C MET A 152 0.17 -0.44 -22.17
N PRO A 153 -0.87 -0.07 -22.94
CA PRO A 153 -1.19 1.31 -23.25
C PRO A 153 -1.44 2.16 -22.00
N PRO A 154 -1.23 3.49 -22.07
CA PRO A 154 -0.69 4.21 -23.23
C PRO A 154 0.79 3.87 -23.45
N TYR A 155 1.13 3.53 -24.69
CA TYR A 155 2.52 3.41 -25.12
C TYR A 155 3.06 4.82 -25.21
N VAL A 156 4.03 5.15 -24.36
CA VAL A 156 4.58 6.50 -24.32
C VAL A 156 5.34 6.69 -25.64
N ALA A 157 4.81 7.56 -26.49
CA ALA A 157 5.54 8.03 -27.67
C ALA A 157 6.83 8.72 -27.20
N ALA A 158 7.86 8.77 -28.06
CA ALA A 158 9.06 9.53 -27.74
C ALA A 158 8.64 10.96 -27.36
N VAL A 159 8.92 11.36 -26.12
CA VAL A 159 8.69 12.73 -25.65
C VAL A 159 9.96 13.52 -25.98
N ASP A 160 9.82 14.63 -26.71
CA ASP A 160 10.93 15.50 -27.05
C ASP A 160 11.67 15.98 -25.78
N GLY A 161 13.01 15.88 -25.78
CA GLY A 161 13.85 16.29 -24.65
C GLY A 161 14.15 15.21 -23.60
N VAL A 162 13.55 14.02 -23.71
CA VAL A 162 13.90 12.85 -22.89
C VAL A 162 14.96 12.03 -23.64
N PRO A 163 16.08 11.61 -22.99
CA PRO A 163 17.07 10.76 -23.66
C PRO A 163 16.38 9.52 -24.24
N ASP A 164 16.68 9.21 -25.50
CA ASP A 164 16.03 8.12 -26.24
C ASP A 164 15.98 6.86 -25.37
N ARG A 165 14.78 6.55 -24.87
CA ARG A 165 14.54 5.41 -23.97
C ARG A 165 15.10 4.13 -24.59
N LEU A 166 15.05 4.02 -25.91
CA LEU A 166 15.57 2.89 -26.64
C LEU A 166 17.09 2.84 -26.62
N ALA A 167 17.78 3.96 -26.85
CA ALA A 167 19.22 4.05 -26.72
C ALA A 167 19.72 3.72 -25.31
N VAL A 168 19.01 4.17 -24.26
CA VAL A 168 19.36 3.86 -22.87
C VAL A 168 19.15 2.36 -22.58
N GLN A 169 18.04 1.78 -23.02
CA GLN A 169 17.80 0.33 -22.89
C GLN A 169 18.86 -0.48 -23.65
N ALA A 170 19.16 -0.12 -24.89
CA ALA A 170 20.19 -0.78 -25.69
C ALA A 170 21.58 -0.69 -25.05
N ALA A 171 21.92 0.44 -24.41
CA ALA A 171 23.17 0.58 -23.67
C ALA A 171 23.22 -0.34 -22.44
N ALA A 172 22.13 -0.43 -21.68
CA ALA A 172 22.03 -1.34 -20.54
C ALA A 172 22.13 -2.81 -20.95
N ILE A 173 21.48 -3.20 -22.05
CA ILE A 173 21.59 -4.57 -22.60
C ILE A 173 23.02 -4.87 -23.02
N ARG A 174 23.71 -3.94 -23.72
CA ARG A 174 25.14 -4.09 -24.06
C ARG A 174 26.03 -4.20 -22.83
N ALA A 175 25.64 -3.60 -21.71
CA ALA A 175 26.33 -3.71 -20.43
C ALA A 175 26.01 -5.01 -19.67
N GLY A 176 25.15 -5.89 -20.22
CA GLY A 176 24.85 -7.22 -19.67
C GLY A 176 23.55 -7.30 -18.87
N VAL A 177 22.75 -6.24 -18.80
CA VAL A 177 21.45 -6.24 -18.11
C VAL A 177 20.43 -7.03 -18.94
N ARG A 178 19.72 -7.99 -18.32
CA ARG A 178 18.68 -8.77 -19.00
C ARG A 178 17.36 -8.01 -19.05
N PHE A 179 16.77 -7.92 -20.24
CA PHE A 179 15.44 -7.33 -20.41
C PHE A 179 14.43 -8.41 -20.73
N ARG A 180 13.39 -8.52 -19.91
CA ARG A 180 12.23 -9.39 -20.16
C ARG A 180 10.97 -8.55 -20.16
N SER A 181 10.26 -8.55 -21.28
CA SER A 181 9.05 -7.72 -21.46
C SER A 181 7.87 -8.58 -21.87
N VAL A 182 6.77 -8.49 -21.14
CA VAL A 182 5.47 -9.06 -21.51
C VAL A 182 4.58 -7.94 -22.02
N TYR A 183 4.13 -8.03 -23.28
CA TYR A 183 3.22 -7.05 -23.87
C TYR A 183 1.79 -7.56 -23.85
N ASP A 184 0.85 -6.65 -23.60
CA ASP A 184 -0.57 -6.95 -23.65
C ASP A 184 -1.04 -7.15 -25.10
N SER A 185 -1.23 -8.41 -25.47
CA SER A 185 -1.69 -8.82 -26.79
C SER A 185 -3.12 -8.38 -27.12
N ASP A 186 -3.95 -8.03 -26.12
CA ASP A 186 -5.32 -7.54 -26.36
C ASP A 186 -5.30 -6.10 -26.90
N THR A 187 -4.22 -5.35 -26.66
CA THR A 187 -4.09 -3.93 -27.01
C THR A 187 -3.13 -3.63 -28.17
N LEU A 188 -2.43 -4.65 -28.69
CA LEU A 188 -1.61 -4.54 -29.90
C LEU A 188 -2.49 -4.47 -31.15
N THR A 189 -3.18 -3.36 -31.35
CA THR A 189 -4.15 -3.18 -32.45
C THR A 189 -3.65 -2.31 -33.60
N ASP A 190 -2.55 -1.60 -33.41
CA ASP A 190 -2.01 -0.59 -34.33
C ASP A 190 -0.48 -0.71 -34.50
N GLU A 191 0.04 -0.04 -35.53
CA GLU A 191 1.46 -0.08 -35.94
C GLU A 191 2.42 0.53 -34.91
N VAL A 192 1.98 1.52 -34.12
CA VAL A 192 2.80 2.18 -33.09
C VAL A 192 3.04 1.24 -31.91
N SER A 193 1.97 0.56 -31.47
CA SER A 193 2.01 -0.46 -30.42
C SER A 193 2.93 -1.63 -30.80
N LEU A 194 2.83 -2.09 -32.05
CA LEU A 194 3.70 -3.13 -32.62
C LEU A 194 5.16 -2.69 -32.74
N GLY A 195 5.40 -1.46 -33.20
CA GLY A 195 6.75 -0.89 -33.33
C GLY A 195 7.48 -0.82 -31.98
N THR A 196 6.76 -0.61 -30.88
CA THR A 196 7.36 -0.59 -29.54
C THR A 196 7.85 -1.97 -29.12
N ALA A 197 7.04 -3.00 -29.36
CA ALA A 197 7.41 -4.35 -29.04
C ALA A 197 8.58 -4.81 -29.95
N ARG A 198 8.53 -4.50 -31.25
CA ARG A 198 9.55 -4.89 -32.24
C ARG A 198 10.91 -4.28 -31.91
N ARG A 199 10.92 -3.00 -31.56
CA ARG A 199 12.13 -2.31 -31.09
C ARG A 199 12.74 -2.98 -29.87
N GLY A 200 11.91 -3.51 -28.95
CA GLY A 200 12.38 -4.27 -27.79
C GLY A 200 13.16 -5.54 -28.17
N VAL A 201 12.72 -6.24 -29.21
CA VAL A 201 13.44 -7.38 -29.79
C VAL A 201 14.74 -6.93 -30.46
N GLU A 202 14.68 -5.88 -31.28
CA GLU A 202 15.82 -5.36 -32.07
C GLU A 202 16.99 -4.92 -31.19
N ILE A 203 16.72 -4.43 -29.97
CA ILE A 203 17.78 -4.07 -29.01
C ILE A 203 18.30 -5.26 -28.19
N GLY A 204 17.83 -6.49 -28.44
CA GLY A 204 18.25 -7.72 -27.76
C GLY A 204 17.43 -8.07 -26.52
N GLY A 205 16.26 -7.44 -26.31
CA GLY A 205 15.34 -7.78 -25.24
C GLY A 205 14.57 -9.07 -25.51
N GLN A 206 14.23 -9.80 -24.47
CA GLN A 206 13.35 -10.97 -24.55
C GLN A 206 11.90 -10.50 -24.47
N VAL A 207 11.11 -10.82 -25.48
CA VAL A 207 9.72 -10.36 -25.55
C VAL A 207 8.77 -11.56 -25.55
N ARG A 208 7.73 -11.45 -24.72
CA ARG A 208 6.59 -12.36 -24.69
C ARG A 208 5.29 -11.58 -24.80
N LEU A 209 4.25 -12.27 -25.25
CA LEU A 209 2.92 -11.71 -25.46
C LEU A 209 1.93 -12.47 -24.58
N SER A 210 1.12 -11.74 -23.81
CA SER A 210 0.08 -12.31 -22.95
C SER A 210 -1.22 -11.52 -23.12
N SER A 211 -2.37 -12.16 -22.95
CA SER A 211 -3.67 -11.47 -22.87
C SER A 211 -3.99 -11.12 -21.41
N GLY A 212 -4.77 -10.05 -21.19
CA GLY A 212 -5.31 -9.73 -19.88
C GLY A 212 -4.28 -9.28 -18.84
N LEU A 213 -3.31 -8.45 -19.23
CA LEU A 213 -2.36 -7.90 -18.25
C LEU A 213 -3.11 -7.07 -17.18
N PRO A 214 -2.85 -7.32 -15.88
CA PRO A 214 -3.58 -6.65 -14.81
C PRO A 214 -3.21 -5.17 -14.72
N MET A 215 -1.94 -4.83 -14.98
CA MET A 215 -1.45 -3.46 -14.95
C MET A 215 -0.08 -3.29 -15.62
N LYS A 216 0.28 -2.03 -15.88
CA LYS A 216 1.63 -1.63 -16.31
C LYS A 216 2.58 -1.73 -15.12
N LEU A 217 3.76 -2.27 -15.34
CA LEU A 217 4.74 -2.51 -14.28
C LEU A 217 6.16 -2.50 -14.86
N VAL A 218 7.09 -1.90 -14.13
CA VAL A 218 8.52 -2.02 -14.39
C VAL A 218 9.21 -2.42 -13.10
N LEU A 219 10.03 -3.47 -13.10
CA LEU A 219 10.91 -3.81 -11.98
C LEU A 219 12.37 -3.68 -12.40
N PHE A 220 13.22 -3.20 -11.50
CA PHE A 220 14.66 -3.06 -11.67
C PHE A 220 15.37 -3.88 -10.59
N ASP A 221 16.18 -4.86 -11.01
CA ASP A 221 17.03 -5.72 -10.17
C ASP A 221 16.32 -6.39 -8.96
N GLY A 222 14.99 -6.45 -8.96
CA GLY A 222 14.18 -6.90 -7.83
C GLY A 222 14.20 -5.96 -6.61
N THR A 223 14.77 -4.77 -6.72
CA THR A 223 14.92 -3.80 -5.60
C THR A 223 14.00 -2.60 -5.72
N THR A 224 13.42 -2.35 -6.88
CA THR A 224 12.56 -1.19 -7.11
C THR A 224 11.56 -1.47 -8.22
N ALA A 225 10.33 -0.98 -8.07
CA ALA A 225 9.31 -1.07 -9.10
C ALA A 225 8.59 0.26 -9.34
N ILE A 226 8.17 0.50 -10.58
CA ILE A 226 7.29 1.62 -10.96
C ILE A 226 5.98 1.04 -11.47
N MET A 227 4.86 1.52 -10.93
CA MET A 227 3.51 1.12 -11.33
C MET A 227 2.57 2.33 -11.26
N PRO A 228 1.58 2.47 -12.16
CA PRO A 228 0.63 3.58 -12.09
C PRO A 228 -0.28 3.44 -10.84
N LEU A 229 -0.70 4.57 -10.27
CA LEU A 229 -1.66 4.58 -9.16
C LEU A 229 -3.04 4.10 -9.58
N ARG A 230 -3.38 4.28 -10.87
CA ARG A 230 -4.62 3.79 -11.49
C ARG A 230 -4.29 3.15 -12.83
N ARG A 231 -4.82 1.96 -13.07
CA ARG A 231 -4.53 1.17 -14.29
C ARG A 231 -4.73 1.94 -15.60
N ASP A 232 -5.85 2.66 -15.69
CA ASP A 232 -6.30 3.29 -16.94
C ASP A 232 -6.19 4.83 -16.93
N ASP A 233 -5.42 5.40 -15.99
CA ASP A 233 -5.30 6.85 -15.82
C ASP A 233 -3.83 7.24 -15.54
N ALA A 234 -3.12 7.65 -16.59
CA ALA A 234 -1.73 8.09 -16.50
C ALA A 234 -1.56 9.44 -15.78
N ALA A 235 -2.61 10.27 -15.73
CA ALA A 235 -2.59 11.56 -15.04
C ALA A 235 -2.72 11.41 -13.53
N ALA A 236 -3.12 10.23 -13.04
CA ALA A 236 -3.20 9.94 -11.62
C ALA A 236 -1.85 9.76 -10.93
N GLY A 237 -0.73 9.84 -11.66
CA GLY A 237 0.62 9.62 -11.14
C GLY A 237 1.03 8.15 -11.07
N SER A 238 2.25 7.90 -10.62
CA SER A 238 2.81 6.55 -10.43
C SER A 238 3.39 6.36 -9.04
N LEU A 239 3.35 5.12 -8.58
CA LEU A 239 3.97 4.67 -7.35
C LEU A 239 5.33 4.06 -7.67
N LEU A 240 6.35 4.54 -6.96
CA LEU A 240 7.66 3.92 -6.87
C LEU A 240 7.69 3.07 -5.60
N VAL A 241 7.93 1.77 -5.75
CA VAL A 241 7.88 0.77 -4.69
C VAL A 241 9.29 0.30 -4.37
N HIS A 242 9.65 0.38 -3.09
CA HIS A 242 10.89 -0.16 -2.51
C HIS A 242 10.62 -1.29 -1.50
N SER A 243 9.36 -1.51 -1.11
CA SER A 243 8.97 -2.57 -0.16
C SER A 243 9.42 -3.95 -0.64
N PRO A 244 10.33 -4.65 0.06
CA PRO A 244 10.84 -5.96 -0.38
C PRO A 244 9.74 -7.01 -0.53
N THR A 245 8.75 -7.00 0.37
CA THR A 245 7.61 -7.92 0.32
C THR A 245 6.75 -7.69 -0.92
N LEU A 246 6.44 -6.42 -1.23
CA LEU A 246 5.62 -6.11 -2.41
C LEU A 246 6.40 -6.40 -3.69
N LEU A 247 7.70 -6.08 -3.74
CA LEU A 247 8.57 -6.41 -4.86
C LEU A 247 8.62 -7.91 -5.14
N HIS A 248 8.67 -8.74 -4.09
CA HIS A 248 8.60 -10.19 -4.23
C HIS A 248 7.28 -10.65 -4.88
N VAL A 249 6.14 -10.09 -4.43
CA VAL A 249 4.82 -10.41 -5.00
C VAL A 249 4.70 -9.92 -6.45
N LEU A 250 5.20 -8.72 -6.76
CA LEU A 250 5.20 -8.15 -8.11
C LEU A 250 6.10 -8.95 -9.06
N ALA A 251 7.25 -9.42 -8.59
CA ALA A 251 8.12 -10.31 -9.34
C ALA A 251 7.43 -11.66 -9.59
N ALA A 252 6.77 -12.25 -8.59
CA ALA A 252 6.02 -13.49 -8.77
C ALA A 252 4.86 -13.34 -9.77
N LEU A 253 4.15 -12.21 -9.75
CA LEU A 253 3.15 -11.87 -10.76
C LEU A 253 3.77 -11.81 -12.16
N PHE A 254 4.92 -11.14 -12.30
CA PHE A 254 5.63 -11.09 -13.56
C PHE A 254 6.02 -12.48 -14.05
N GLU A 255 6.62 -13.32 -13.20
CA GLU A 255 7.05 -14.67 -13.59
C GLU A 255 5.87 -15.53 -14.05
N SER A 256 4.73 -15.47 -13.36
CA SER A 256 3.52 -16.17 -13.78
C SER A 256 3.07 -15.73 -15.18
N LEU A 257 3.03 -14.42 -15.44
CA LEU A 257 2.68 -13.89 -16.77
C LEU A 257 3.74 -14.23 -17.82
N TRP A 258 5.01 -14.25 -17.43
CA TRP A 258 6.12 -14.60 -18.29
C TRP A 258 6.03 -16.05 -18.73
N GLU A 259 5.85 -16.99 -17.82
CA GLU A 259 5.76 -18.44 -18.09
C GLU A 259 4.64 -18.77 -19.08
N HIS A 260 3.48 -18.12 -18.94
CA HIS A 260 2.31 -18.33 -19.81
C HIS A 260 2.34 -17.50 -21.10
N GLY A 261 3.23 -16.52 -21.20
CA GLY A 261 3.36 -15.65 -22.36
C GLY A 261 3.98 -16.36 -23.57
N VAL A 262 3.52 -16.01 -24.78
CA VAL A 262 4.05 -16.54 -26.05
C VAL A 262 5.31 -15.77 -26.44
N PRO A 263 6.47 -16.42 -26.61
CA PRO A 263 7.70 -15.78 -27.11
C PRO A 263 7.48 -15.08 -28.46
N TRP A 264 8.18 -13.97 -28.68
CA TRP A 264 8.09 -13.24 -29.94
C TRP A 264 9.43 -12.61 -30.34
N GLY A 265 9.77 -12.73 -31.63
CA GLY A 265 10.87 -12.02 -32.27
C GLY A 265 12.28 -12.55 -31.97
N GLN A 266 12.43 -13.57 -31.13
CA GLN A 266 13.67 -14.33 -31.09
C GLN A 266 13.78 -15.15 -32.37
N GLU A 267 14.97 -15.21 -32.97
CA GLU A 267 15.24 -16.11 -34.11
C GLU A 267 14.65 -17.47 -33.77
N ALA A 268 13.59 -17.84 -34.49
CA ALA A 268 12.97 -19.13 -34.35
C ALA A 268 14.09 -20.14 -34.60
N ARG A 269 14.52 -20.85 -33.54
CA ARG A 269 15.10 -22.17 -33.75
C ARG A 269 14.09 -22.87 -34.66
N PRO A 270 14.47 -23.35 -35.86
CA PRO A 270 13.53 -23.96 -36.78
C PRO A 270 12.83 -25.07 -36.03
N GLN A 271 11.59 -24.81 -35.62
CA GLN A 271 10.76 -25.80 -34.98
C GLN A 271 10.45 -26.81 -36.08
N PRO A 272 10.65 -28.12 -35.85
CA PRO A 272 10.27 -29.11 -36.85
C PRO A 272 8.80 -28.87 -37.21
N PRO A 273 8.42 -29.01 -38.50
CA PRO A 273 7.06 -28.72 -38.94
C PRO A 273 6.07 -29.42 -38.01
N ALA A 274 5.05 -28.68 -37.58
CA ALA A 274 4.01 -29.20 -36.71
C ALA A 274 3.53 -30.56 -37.23
N PRO A 275 3.25 -31.55 -36.35
CA PRO A 275 2.74 -32.85 -36.78
C PRO A 275 1.55 -32.65 -37.72
N ALA A 276 1.42 -33.48 -38.77
CA ALA A 276 0.50 -33.26 -39.89
C ALA A 276 -0.97 -33.02 -39.49
N ALA A 277 -1.36 -33.38 -38.27
CA ALA A 277 -2.68 -33.11 -37.69
C ALA A 277 -2.93 -31.63 -37.33
N ASP A 278 -1.88 -30.85 -37.03
CA ASP A 278 -1.97 -29.44 -36.63
C ASP A 278 -1.61 -28.48 -37.79
N ALA A 279 -1.28 -28.99 -38.97
CA ALA A 279 -0.92 -28.15 -40.11
C ALA A 279 -2.17 -27.50 -40.74
N PRO A 280 -2.13 -26.20 -41.09
CA PRO A 280 -3.27 -25.54 -41.72
C PRO A 280 -3.48 -26.14 -43.11
N ASN A 281 -4.75 -26.33 -43.46
CA ASN A 281 -5.14 -26.76 -44.79
C ASN A 281 -4.66 -25.75 -45.86
N PRO A 282 -4.54 -26.14 -47.14
CA PRO A 282 -3.97 -25.26 -48.17
C PRO A 282 -4.68 -23.91 -48.30
N ARG A 283 -5.99 -23.88 -48.09
CA ARG A 283 -6.81 -22.66 -48.12
C ARG A 283 -6.48 -21.74 -46.95
N ALA A 284 -6.39 -22.27 -45.73
CA ALA A 284 -6.03 -21.53 -44.54
C ALA A 284 -4.59 -20.99 -44.63
N ARG A 285 -3.68 -21.76 -45.23
CA ARG A 285 -2.29 -21.34 -45.47
C ARG A 285 -2.21 -20.16 -46.45
N GLU A 286 -3.00 -20.19 -47.51
CA GLU A 286 -3.06 -19.08 -48.46
C GLU A 286 -3.74 -17.83 -47.88
N VAL A 287 -4.81 -18.00 -47.09
CA VAL A 287 -5.43 -16.89 -46.34
C VAL A 287 -4.43 -16.28 -45.36
N LEU A 288 -3.68 -17.11 -44.62
CA LEU A 288 -2.60 -16.67 -43.73
C LEU A 288 -1.51 -15.90 -44.47
N ARG A 289 -1.07 -16.39 -45.63
CA ARG A 289 -0.06 -15.72 -46.47
C ARG A 289 -0.53 -14.36 -46.95
N LEU A 290 -1.79 -14.24 -47.39
CA LEU A 290 -2.34 -12.96 -47.85
C LEU A 290 -2.59 -12.00 -46.68
N LEU A 291 -2.97 -12.52 -45.50
CA LEU A 291 -3.05 -11.75 -44.25
C LEU A 291 -1.68 -11.24 -43.80
N SER A 292 -0.62 -12.05 -43.89
CA SER A 292 0.74 -11.66 -43.50
C SER A 292 1.33 -10.59 -44.43
N LEU A 293 0.83 -10.48 -45.66
CA LEU A 293 1.14 -9.38 -46.59
C LEU A 293 0.35 -8.10 -46.30
N GLY A 294 -0.44 -8.05 -45.21
CA GLY A 294 -1.21 -6.88 -44.81
C GLY A 294 -2.47 -6.64 -45.66
N MET A 295 -2.90 -7.61 -46.47
CA MET A 295 -4.09 -7.43 -47.30
C MET A 295 -5.38 -7.40 -46.47
N LYS A 296 -6.27 -6.46 -46.79
CA LYS A 296 -7.63 -6.40 -46.21
C LYS A 296 -8.48 -7.57 -46.71
N GLN A 297 -9.44 -8.03 -45.91
CA GLN A 297 -10.30 -9.17 -46.24
C GLN A 297 -11.06 -8.98 -47.56
N GLU A 298 -11.43 -7.74 -47.92
CA GLU A 298 -12.03 -7.39 -49.21
C GLU A 298 -11.09 -7.63 -50.40
N THR A 299 -9.80 -7.41 -50.21
CA THR A 299 -8.76 -7.67 -51.22
C THR A 299 -8.46 -9.15 -51.30
N ILE A 300 -8.32 -9.83 -50.16
CA ILE A 300 -8.14 -11.29 -50.08
C ILE A 300 -9.31 -12.02 -50.77
N ALA A 301 -10.54 -11.58 -50.52
CA ALA A 301 -11.75 -12.15 -51.12
C ALA A 301 -11.71 -12.07 -52.65
N ARG A 302 -11.29 -10.93 -53.20
CA ARG A 302 -11.11 -10.75 -54.66
C ARG A 302 -9.98 -11.62 -55.20
N THR A 303 -8.84 -11.68 -54.51
CA THR A 303 -7.68 -12.51 -54.90
C THR A 303 -8.02 -13.99 -54.92
N LEU A 304 -8.86 -14.46 -53.99
CA LEU A 304 -9.24 -15.87 -53.86
C LEU A 304 -10.53 -16.24 -54.60
N GLY A 305 -11.20 -15.28 -55.26
CA GLY A 305 -12.46 -15.51 -55.97
C GLY A 305 -13.63 -15.91 -55.07
N VAL A 306 -13.64 -15.49 -53.80
CA VAL A 306 -14.68 -15.84 -52.81
C VAL A 306 -15.33 -14.60 -52.21
N SER A 307 -16.43 -14.79 -51.46
CA SER A 307 -17.09 -13.67 -50.76
C SER A 307 -16.27 -13.19 -49.56
N ARG A 308 -16.42 -11.91 -49.19
CA ARG A 308 -15.84 -11.35 -47.95
C ARG A 308 -16.24 -12.16 -46.71
N ARG A 309 -17.51 -12.60 -46.63
CA ARG A 309 -18.03 -13.42 -45.52
C ARG A 309 -17.27 -14.75 -45.40
N THR A 310 -16.87 -15.33 -46.53
CA THR A 310 -16.08 -16.56 -46.55
C THR A 310 -14.67 -16.33 -46.00
N VAL A 311 -14.00 -15.27 -46.42
CA VAL A 311 -12.68 -14.89 -45.86
C VAL A 311 -12.78 -14.58 -44.37
N GLN A 312 -13.83 -13.88 -43.94
CA GLN A 312 -14.06 -13.58 -42.53
C GLN A 312 -14.24 -14.85 -41.70
N LYS A 313 -14.97 -15.84 -42.23
CA LYS A 313 -15.10 -17.17 -41.61
C LYS A 313 -13.75 -17.90 -41.57
N ASP A 314 -13.02 -17.94 -42.68
CA ASP A 314 -11.69 -18.57 -42.75
C ASP A 314 -10.74 -17.96 -41.69
N VAL A 315 -10.70 -16.63 -41.57
CA VAL A 315 -9.93 -15.91 -40.54
C VAL A 315 -10.40 -16.28 -39.13
N SER A 316 -11.71 -16.36 -38.88
CA SER A 316 -12.27 -16.72 -37.57
C SER A 316 -11.91 -18.15 -37.15
N ASP A 317 -11.99 -19.10 -38.09
CA ASP A 317 -11.69 -20.50 -37.87
C ASP A 317 -10.19 -20.69 -37.59
N ILE A 318 -9.33 -20.00 -38.37
CA ILE A 318 -7.88 -19.93 -38.14
C ILE A 318 -7.56 -19.30 -36.77
N GLY A 319 -8.27 -18.23 -36.41
CA GLY A 319 -8.12 -17.59 -35.11
C GLY A 319 -8.45 -18.51 -33.96
N THR A 320 -9.55 -19.27 -34.06
CA THR A 320 -9.94 -20.24 -33.05
C THR A 320 -8.92 -21.36 -32.92
N ALA A 321 -8.39 -21.87 -34.04
CA ALA A 321 -7.34 -22.90 -34.05
C ALA A 321 -6.00 -22.41 -33.47
N LEU A 322 -5.70 -21.11 -33.58
CA LEU A 322 -4.51 -20.50 -33.02
C LEU A 322 -4.70 -20.01 -31.57
N GLY A 323 -5.93 -19.91 -31.07
CA GLY A 323 -6.25 -19.20 -29.83
C GLY A 323 -6.12 -17.67 -29.97
N ALA A 324 -6.16 -17.18 -31.20
CA ALA A 324 -6.02 -15.76 -31.54
C ALA A 324 -7.37 -15.04 -31.51
N ARG A 325 -7.40 -13.87 -30.87
CA ARG A 325 -8.58 -13.00 -30.74
C ARG A 325 -8.67 -11.92 -31.82
N ASN A 326 -7.58 -11.64 -32.52
CA ASN A 326 -7.55 -10.65 -33.59
C ASN A 326 -6.65 -11.10 -34.76
N ARG A 327 -6.81 -10.45 -35.91
CA ARG A 327 -6.06 -10.78 -37.15
C ARG A 327 -4.53 -10.70 -36.99
N PHE A 328 -4.04 -9.90 -36.05
CA PHE A 328 -2.61 -9.76 -35.80
C PHE A 328 -2.10 -10.95 -34.99
N GLN A 329 -2.80 -11.35 -33.94
CA GLN A 329 -2.53 -12.59 -33.20
C GLN A 329 -2.57 -13.81 -34.13
N ILE A 330 -3.46 -13.82 -35.14
CA ILE A 330 -3.50 -14.86 -36.17
C ILE A 330 -2.19 -14.91 -36.97
N ALA A 331 -1.77 -13.79 -37.56
CA ALA A 331 -0.56 -13.74 -38.39
C ALA A 331 0.69 -14.10 -37.57
N LEU A 332 0.76 -13.58 -36.35
CA LEU A 332 1.82 -13.78 -35.38
C LEU A 332 1.97 -15.24 -34.93
N LEU A 333 0.88 -15.86 -34.44
CA LEU A 333 0.89 -17.24 -33.98
C LEU A 333 1.09 -18.24 -35.13
N ALA A 334 0.62 -17.89 -36.33
CA ALA A 334 0.91 -18.67 -37.53
C ALA A 334 2.39 -18.64 -37.92
N GLN A 335 3.08 -17.51 -37.74
CA GLN A 335 4.52 -17.41 -37.98
C GLN A 335 5.32 -18.28 -37.01
N GLU A 336 5.02 -18.20 -35.71
CA GLU A 336 5.67 -19.00 -34.66
C GLU A 336 5.46 -20.51 -34.86
N ARG A 337 4.26 -20.95 -35.28
CA ARG A 337 3.98 -22.37 -35.58
C ARG A 337 4.60 -22.85 -36.91
N GLY A 338 5.32 -22.00 -37.64
CA GLY A 338 5.84 -22.32 -38.97
C GLY A 338 4.76 -22.55 -40.03
N TRP A 339 3.54 -22.04 -39.80
CA TRP A 339 2.43 -22.11 -40.75
C TRP A 339 2.59 -21.14 -41.93
N LEU A 340 3.46 -20.14 -41.75
CA LEU A 340 3.90 -19.22 -42.78
C LEU A 340 5.31 -19.60 -43.22
N THR A 341 5.48 -19.93 -44.50
CA THR A 341 6.82 -20.06 -45.09
C THR A 341 7.40 -18.66 -45.27
N PRO A 342 8.66 -18.39 -44.86
CA PRO A 342 9.32 -17.13 -45.19
C PRO A 342 9.25 -16.93 -46.71
N GLY A 343 8.70 -15.79 -47.14
CA GLY A 343 8.69 -15.41 -48.55
C GLY A 343 10.12 -15.39 -49.08
N ARG A 344 10.35 -16.03 -50.22
CA ARG A 344 11.58 -15.90 -51.00
C ARG A 344 11.69 -14.53 -51.62
#